data_AF-A0A537HR82-F1
#
_entry.id   AF-A0A537HR82-F1
#
_cell.length_a   1.000
_cell.length_b   1.000
_cell.length_c   1.000
_cell.angle_alpha   90.00
_cell.angle_beta   90.00
_cell.angle_gamma   90.00
#
_symmetry.space_group_name_H-M   'P 1'
#
loop_
_entity.id
_entity.type
_entity.pdbx_description
1 polymer ?
#
loop_
_entity_poly.entity_id
_entity_poly.type
_entity_poly.pdbx_seq_one_letter_code
_entity_poly.pdbx_strand_id
1 'polypeptide(L)'
;MSDKVDEKLRKREERYDRERRFRIKSSEDLETLEEVFDKRTLLTILKILNIGKLKEITGVLKAGKESRVYHGLDPQGKEVAVKIFLTSSNIFRQGRLKYIQGDPRFKDIPHDTRSLVDMWALKEYKNLELAGQAITVPAPIYVEKNVILLQFIGKEG
;
A
#
# COMPACT_ATOMS: atom_id res chain seq x y z
N MET A 1 -29.94 5.31 -29.45
CA MET A 1 -30.50 4.93 -28.12
C MET A 1 -29.70 3.80 -27.47
N SER A 2 -29.15 2.85 -28.25
CA SER A 2 -28.29 1.75 -27.76
C SER A 2 -26.97 2.21 -27.14
N ASP A 3 -26.23 3.11 -27.80
CA ASP A 3 -24.87 3.49 -27.37
C ASP A 3 -24.80 4.14 -25.99
N LYS A 4 -25.84 4.87 -25.58
CA LYS A 4 -25.93 5.46 -24.23
C LYS A 4 -26.23 4.43 -23.15
N VAL A 5 -26.89 3.32 -23.50
CA VAL A 5 -27.20 2.21 -22.59
C VAL A 5 -25.96 1.33 -22.45
N ASP A 6 -25.26 1.06 -23.54
CA ASP A 6 -24.02 0.26 -23.56
C ASP A 6 -22.88 0.97 -22.81
N GLU A 7 -22.71 2.28 -23.00
CA GLU A 7 -21.75 3.09 -22.24
C GLU A 7 -22.09 3.14 -20.74
N LYS A 8 -23.39 3.14 -20.40
CA LYS A 8 -23.85 3.05 -19.00
C LYS A 8 -23.57 1.67 -18.40
N LEU A 9 -23.75 0.62 -19.19
CA LEU A 9 -23.48 -0.76 -18.79
C LEU A 9 -21.99 -0.95 -18.52
N ARG A 10 -21.13 -0.49 -19.45
CA ARG A 10 -19.67 -0.60 -19.31
C ARG A 10 -19.15 0.18 -18.11
N LYS A 11 -19.64 1.40 -17.87
CA LYS A 11 -19.31 2.17 -16.65
C LYS A 11 -19.78 1.49 -15.38
N ARG A 12 -20.91 0.77 -15.43
CA ARG A 12 -21.44 0.02 -14.30
C ARG A 12 -20.59 -1.23 -14.05
N GLU A 13 -20.16 -1.95 -15.08
CA GLU A 13 -19.24 -3.09 -14.98
C GLU A 13 -17.85 -2.66 -14.51
N GLU A 14 -17.27 -1.59 -15.05
CA GLU A 14 -15.99 -1.03 -14.59
C GLU A 14 -16.05 -0.61 -13.12
N ARG A 15 -17.20 -0.06 -12.69
CA ARG A 15 -17.45 0.29 -11.29
C ARG A 15 -17.62 -0.97 -10.44
N TYR A 16 -18.34 -1.97 -10.92
CA TYR A 16 -18.56 -3.24 -10.22
C TYR A 16 -17.26 -4.04 -10.07
N ASP A 17 -16.39 -4.03 -11.07
CA ASP A 17 -15.05 -4.63 -11.02
C ASP A 17 -14.13 -3.85 -10.09
N ARG A 18 -14.25 -2.52 -10.07
CA ARG A 18 -13.51 -1.68 -9.13
C ARG A 18 -13.97 -1.96 -7.69
N GLU A 19 -15.26 -2.05 -7.45
CA GLU A 19 -15.85 -2.38 -6.14
C GLU A 19 -15.53 -3.84 -5.74
N ARG A 20 -15.50 -4.80 -6.67
CA ARG A 20 -15.08 -6.20 -6.41
C ARG A 20 -13.60 -6.34 -6.06
N ARG A 21 -12.72 -5.55 -6.66
CA ARG A 21 -11.27 -5.52 -6.31
C ARG A 21 -11.02 -5.03 -4.88
N PHE A 22 -12.00 -4.35 -4.27
CA PHE A 22 -12.03 -3.95 -2.86
C PHE A 22 -13.14 -4.70 -2.13
N ARG A 23 -13.06 -6.04 -2.04
CA ARG A 23 -13.99 -6.81 -1.20
C ARG A 23 -13.65 -6.58 0.27
N ILE A 24 -14.48 -5.80 0.95
CA ILE A 24 -14.40 -5.53 2.38
C ILE A 24 -15.39 -6.44 3.13
N LYS A 25 -14.92 -7.19 4.14
CA LYS A 25 -15.73 -8.19 4.85
C LYS A 25 -16.45 -7.67 6.10
N SER A 26 -16.07 -6.52 6.69
CA SER A 26 -16.71 -6.01 7.93
C SER A 26 -16.78 -4.48 8.06
N SER A 27 -17.52 -3.97 9.05
CA SER A 27 -17.67 -2.53 9.35
C SER A 27 -16.44 -1.90 10.02
N GLU A 28 -15.67 -2.64 10.82
CA GLU A 28 -14.39 -2.17 11.38
C GLU A 28 -13.31 -2.06 10.29
N ASP A 29 -13.36 -2.92 9.28
CA ASP A 29 -12.49 -2.81 8.11
C ASP A 29 -12.75 -1.49 7.35
N LEU A 30 -14.01 -1.05 7.25
CA LEU A 30 -14.40 0.21 6.59
C LEU A 30 -13.81 1.44 7.28
N GLU A 31 -13.92 1.53 8.61
CA GLU A 31 -13.37 2.66 9.39
C GLU A 31 -11.83 2.68 9.31
N THR A 32 -11.21 1.50 9.33
CA THR A 32 -9.77 1.30 9.17
C THR A 32 -9.30 1.62 7.74
N LEU A 33 -10.14 1.39 6.73
CA LEU A 33 -9.91 1.79 5.35
C LEU A 33 -9.95 3.32 5.19
N GLU A 34 -10.85 4.03 5.87
CA GLU A 34 -10.96 5.48 5.68
C GLU A 34 -9.70 6.26 6.11
N GLU A 35 -8.95 5.77 7.09
CA GLU A 35 -7.80 6.51 7.62
C GLU A 35 -6.53 6.49 6.74
N VAL A 36 -6.29 5.45 5.92
CA VAL A 36 -5.09 5.39 5.06
C VAL A 36 -5.39 5.56 3.57
N PHE A 37 -6.63 5.41 3.14
CA PHE A 37 -7.00 5.46 1.73
C PHE A 37 -7.39 6.88 1.28
N ASP A 38 -6.46 7.82 1.39
CA ASP A 38 -6.62 9.10 0.70
C ASP A 38 -6.62 8.91 -0.83
N LYS A 39 -7.11 9.92 -1.58
CA LYS A 39 -7.17 9.86 -3.05
C LYS A 39 -5.84 9.46 -3.69
N ARG A 40 -4.72 9.91 -3.12
CA ARG A 40 -3.36 9.62 -3.61
C ARG A 40 -3.01 8.15 -3.43
N THR A 41 -3.32 7.58 -2.26
CA THR A 41 -3.09 6.17 -1.94
C THR A 41 -3.97 5.27 -2.80
N LEU A 42 -5.24 5.62 -3.01
CA LEU A 42 -6.14 4.90 -3.91
C LEU A 42 -5.60 4.84 -5.35
N LEU A 43 -5.14 5.98 -5.89
CA LEU A 43 -4.51 6.01 -7.22
C LEU A 43 -3.22 5.19 -7.28
N THR A 44 -2.47 5.14 -6.18
CA THR A 44 -1.25 4.36 -6.04
C THR A 44 -1.56 2.87 -6.10
N ILE A 45 -2.55 2.41 -5.35
CA ILE A 45 -3.00 1.01 -5.36
C ILE A 45 -3.57 0.63 -6.72
N LEU A 46 -4.37 1.50 -7.34
CA LEU A 46 -4.85 1.29 -8.71
C LEU A 46 -3.70 1.13 -9.70
N LYS A 47 -2.62 1.93 -9.57
CA LYS A 47 -1.41 1.74 -10.38
C LYS A 47 -0.81 0.36 -10.16
N ILE A 48 -0.62 -0.07 -8.91
CA ILE A 48 -0.05 -1.38 -8.54
C ILE A 48 -0.88 -2.54 -9.12
N LEU A 49 -2.22 -2.44 -9.03
CA LEU A 49 -3.16 -3.39 -9.62
C LEU A 49 -2.99 -3.45 -11.15
N ASN A 50 -2.94 -2.29 -11.81
CA ASN A 50 -2.85 -2.20 -13.27
C ASN A 50 -1.53 -2.75 -13.84
N ILE A 51 -0.41 -2.60 -13.12
CA ILE A 51 0.88 -3.15 -13.53
C ILE A 51 1.04 -4.65 -13.18
N GLY A 52 0.02 -5.28 -12.62
CA GLY A 52 0.02 -6.71 -12.30
C GLY A 52 0.96 -7.09 -11.16
N LYS A 53 1.17 -6.20 -10.17
CA LYS A 53 1.94 -6.53 -8.95
C LYS A 53 1.04 -6.97 -7.80
N LEU A 54 -0.24 -6.62 -7.87
CA LEU A 54 -1.28 -6.98 -6.90
C LEU A 54 -2.55 -7.33 -7.69
N LYS A 55 -3.37 -8.24 -7.19
CA LYS A 55 -4.66 -8.61 -7.76
C LYS A 55 -5.82 -8.04 -6.95
N GLU A 56 -5.78 -8.19 -5.64
CA GLU A 56 -6.81 -7.70 -4.72
C GLU A 56 -6.27 -7.51 -3.31
N ILE A 57 -6.95 -6.66 -2.54
CA ILE A 57 -6.77 -6.50 -1.09
C ILE A 57 -8.00 -7.13 -0.42
N THR A 58 -7.78 -8.05 0.50
CA THR A 58 -8.82 -8.98 1.01
C THR A 58 -9.23 -8.73 2.46
N GLY A 59 -8.40 -8.05 3.26
CA GLY A 59 -8.71 -7.75 4.66
C GLY A 59 -7.61 -6.98 5.40
N VAL A 60 -7.90 -6.47 6.59
CA VAL A 60 -6.91 -5.83 7.47
C VAL A 60 -6.17 -6.89 8.27
N LEU A 61 -4.83 -6.84 8.30
CA LEU A 61 -4.01 -7.71 9.16
C LEU A 61 -3.63 -7.02 10.45
N LYS A 62 -3.18 -5.76 10.37
CA LYS A 62 -2.67 -5.04 11.54
C LYS A 62 -2.80 -3.52 11.39
N ALA A 63 -3.35 -2.88 12.41
CA ALA A 63 -3.28 -1.43 12.58
C ALA A 63 -2.05 -1.04 13.41
N GLY A 64 -1.33 0.00 12.97
CA GLY A 64 -0.21 0.57 13.68
C GLY A 64 -0.22 2.10 13.64
N LYS A 65 0.55 2.75 14.51
CA LYS A 65 0.60 4.22 14.63
C LYS A 65 1.05 4.95 13.35
N GLU A 66 1.75 4.24 12.47
CA GLU A 66 2.48 4.83 11.33
C GLU A 66 2.08 4.25 9.98
N SER A 67 1.44 3.08 10.01
CA SER A 67 1.05 2.33 8.83
C SER A 67 -0.01 1.32 9.20
N ARG A 68 -0.80 0.92 8.22
CA ARG A 68 -1.69 -0.23 8.28
C ARG A 68 -1.14 -1.33 7.37
N VAL A 69 -1.34 -2.58 7.75
CA VAL A 69 -0.97 -3.75 6.95
C VAL A 69 -2.25 -4.49 6.60
N TYR A 70 -2.42 -4.78 5.32
CA TYR A 70 -3.54 -5.49 4.76
C TYR A 70 -3.08 -6.81 4.16
N HIS A 71 -3.97 -7.79 4.16
CA HIS A 71 -3.81 -8.99 3.37
C HIS A 71 -4.21 -8.69 1.92
N GLY A 72 -3.49 -9.29 0.97
CA GLY A 72 -3.84 -9.23 -0.43
C GLY A 72 -3.30 -10.44 -1.18
N LEU A 73 -3.70 -10.56 -2.44
CA LEU A 73 -3.24 -11.61 -3.34
C LEU A 73 -2.54 -10.99 -4.54
N ASP A 74 -1.48 -11.64 -5.03
CA ASP A 74 -0.89 -11.32 -6.33
C ASP A 74 -1.68 -11.97 -7.49
N PRO A 75 -1.36 -11.66 -8.76
CA PRO A 75 -2.04 -12.27 -9.91
C PRO A 75 -1.99 -13.80 -9.97
N GLN A 76 -0.98 -14.42 -9.35
CA GLN A 76 -0.75 -15.85 -9.27
C GLN A 76 -1.50 -16.50 -8.10
N GLY A 77 -2.18 -15.71 -7.26
CA GLY A 77 -2.90 -16.18 -6.09
C GLY A 77 -2.02 -16.42 -4.86
N LYS A 78 -0.78 -15.91 -4.86
CA LYS A 78 0.10 -15.95 -3.69
C LYS A 78 -0.27 -14.83 -2.72
N GLU A 79 -0.27 -15.15 -1.44
CA GLU A 79 -0.49 -14.20 -0.36
C GLU A 79 0.63 -13.15 -0.28
N VAL A 80 0.22 -11.89 -0.16
CA VAL A 80 1.10 -10.73 0.03
C VAL A 80 0.60 -9.86 1.17
N ALA A 81 1.53 -9.26 1.90
CA ALA A 81 1.21 -8.22 2.86
C ALA A 81 1.34 -6.84 2.20
N VAL A 82 0.27 -6.06 2.23
CA VAL A 82 0.21 -4.70 1.68
C VAL A 82 0.33 -3.71 2.82
N LYS A 83 1.53 -3.14 3.00
CA LYS A 83 1.79 -2.12 4.02
C LYS A 83 1.57 -0.73 3.44
N ILE A 84 0.67 0.05 4.05
CA ILE A 84 0.31 1.40 3.64
C ILE A 84 0.68 2.38 4.77
N PHE A 85 1.57 3.34 4.49
CA PHE A 85 1.96 4.35 5.46
C PHE A 85 0.95 5.51 5.52
N LEU A 86 0.71 6.00 6.74
CA LEU A 86 -0.17 7.13 7.03
C LEU A 86 0.45 8.44 6.55
N THR A 87 -0.16 9.09 5.57
CA THR A 87 0.31 10.36 4.98
C THR A 87 0.04 11.59 5.86
N SER A 88 -0.95 11.50 6.75
CA SER A 88 -1.41 12.59 7.64
C SER A 88 -0.82 12.53 9.05
N SER A 89 -0.02 11.51 9.37
CA SER A 89 0.47 11.31 10.75
C SER A 89 1.49 12.39 11.15
N ASN A 90 1.14 13.19 12.17
CA ASN A 90 2.03 14.20 12.78
C ASN A 90 3.36 13.61 13.28
N ILE A 91 3.44 12.29 13.48
CA ILE A 91 4.63 11.55 13.91
C ILE A 91 5.78 11.71 12.89
N PHE A 92 5.48 11.86 11.60
CA PHE A 92 6.52 12.03 10.57
C PHE A 92 7.21 13.39 10.63
N ARG A 93 6.48 14.47 10.94
CA ARG A 93 7.07 15.83 10.96
C ARG A 93 8.00 16.07 12.16
N GLN A 94 7.66 15.56 13.34
CA GLN A 94 8.32 16.01 14.58
C GLN A 94 9.44 15.09 15.09
N GLY A 95 9.53 13.83 14.66
CA GLY A 95 10.43 12.86 15.31
C GLY A 95 11.27 11.95 14.42
N ARG A 96 11.01 11.92 13.10
CA ARG A 96 11.57 10.86 12.22
C ARG A 96 12.60 11.31 11.22
N LEU A 97 12.75 12.61 10.96
CA LEU A 97 13.83 13.14 10.13
C LEU A 97 15.20 12.60 10.57
N LYS A 98 15.45 12.51 11.88
CA LYS A 98 16.71 11.98 12.47
C LYS A 98 17.09 10.56 12.03
N TYR A 99 16.14 9.76 11.56
CA TYR A 99 16.40 8.38 11.13
C TYR A 99 16.61 8.27 9.61
N ILE A 100 16.27 9.30 8.82
CA ILE A 100 16.69 9.40 7.42
C ILE A 100 17.99 10.21 7.34
N GLN A 101 18.10 11.26 8.15
CA GLN A 101 19.25 12.15 8.20
C GLN A 101 20.52 11.38 8.52
N GLY A 102 21.51 11.49 7.65
CA GLY A 102 22.78 10.78 7.74
C GLY A 102 22.86 9.48 6.94
N ASP A 103 21.75 8.97 6.39
CA ASP A 103 21.80 7.85 5.45
C ASP A 103 22.20 8.35 4.05
N PRO A 104 23.39 8.00 3.53
CA PRO A 104 23.88 8.50 2.25
C PRO A 104 23.02 8.09 1.05
N ARG A 105 22.11 7.12 1.22
CA ARG A 105 21.15 6.68 0.20
C ARG A 105 19.97 7.66 0.04
N PHE A 106 19.79 8.61 0.96
CA PHE A 106 18.63 9.50 1.04
C PHE A 106 19.06 10.96 1.36
N LYS A 107 19.84 11.58 0.46
CA LYS A 107 20.42 12.92 0.68
C LYS A 107 19.42 14.07 0.53
N ASP A 108 18.54 13.97 -0.48
CA ASP A 108 17.58 15.03 -0.81
C ASP A 108 16.27 14.87 -0.03
N ILE A 109 16.34 15.08 1.29
CA ILE A 109 15.20 14.88 2.20
C ILE A 109 14.10 15.90 1.88
N PRO A 110 12.88 15.47 1.48
CA PRO A 110 11.80 16.37 1.17
C PRO A 110 11.28 17.11 2.40
N HIS A 111 10.87 18.36 2.20
CA HIS A 111 10.24 19.17 3.25
C HIS A 111 8.75 18.86 3.45
N ASP A 112 8.07 18.38 2.40
CA ASP A 112 6.66 18.03 2.48
C ASP A 112 6.46 16.62 3.08
N THR A 113 5.38 16.48 3.84
CA THR A 113 5.11 15.25 4.60
C THR A 113 4.87 14.04 3.71
N ARG A 114 4.24 14.24 2.54
CA ARG A 114 3.88 13.12 1.66
C ARG A 114 5.12 12.52 1.01
N SER A 115 6.00 13.36 0.48
CA SER A 115 7.26 12.91 -0.11
C SER A 115 8.19 12.34 0.96
N LEU A 116 8.17 12.86 2.19
CA LEU A 116 8.90 12.26 3.31
C LEU A 116 8.40 10.85 3.64
N VAL A 117 7.07 10.63 3.63
CA VAL A 117 6.46 9.32 3.84
C VAL A 117 6.83 8.35 2.71
N ASP A 118 6.83 8.81 1.45
CA ASP A 118 7.26 7.98 0.31
C ASP A 118 8.73 7.58 0.43
N MET A 119 9.59 8.52 0.82
CA MET A 119 11.00 8.25 1.09
C MET A 119 11.18 7.25 2.23
N TRP A 120 10.34 7.34 3.26
CA TRP A 120 10.34 6.40 4.37
C TRP A 120 9.95 4.98 3.93
N ALA A 121 8.93 4.85 3.08
CA ALA A 121 8.54 3.58 2.50
C ALA A 121 9.67 2.98 1.64
N LEU A 122 10.32 3.80 0.80
CA LEU A 122 11.47 3.38 0.02
C LEU A 122 12.64 2.95 0.92
N LYS A 123 12.88 3.64 2.03
CA LYS A 123 13.89 3.26 3.01
C LYS A 123 13.59 1.91 3.65
N GLU A 124 12.34 1.67 4.05
CA GLU A 124 11.96 0.37 4.61
C GLU A 124 12.14 -0.76 3.58
N TYR A 125 11.72 -0.55 2.34
CA TYR A 125 11.94 -1.49 1.23
C TYR A 125 13.44 -1.82 1.07
N LYS A 126 14.32 -0.81 0.93
CA LYS A 126 15.77 -1.01 0.75
C LYS A 126 16.43 -1.65 1.97
N ASN A 127 15.93 -1.37 3.18
CA ASN A 127 16.43 -1.99 4.40
C ASN A 127 16.08 -3.47 4.45
N LEU A 128 14.87 -3.86 4.04
CA LEU A 128 14.46 -5.26 3.96
C LEU A 128 15.25 -6.01 2.86
N GLU A 129 15.52 -5.37 1.72
CA GLU A 129 16.39 -5.96 0.68
C GLU A 129 17.79 -6.25 1.21
N LEU A 130 18.39 -5.28 1.92
CA LEU A 130 19.72 -5.43 2.50
C LEU A 130 19.72 -6.47 3.64
N ALA A 131 18.74 -6.39 4.55
CA ALA A 131 18.64 -7.31 5.67
C ALA A 131 18.41 -8.75 5.21
N GLY A 132 17.64 -8.97 4.13
CA GLY A 132 17.39 -10.27 3.54
C GLY A 132 18.63 -11.00 3.01
N GLN A 133 19.76 -10.30 2.86
CA GLN A 133 21.04 -10.92 2.51
C GLN A 133 21.75 -11.55 3.72
N ALA A 134 21.38 -11.15 4.94
CA ALA A 134 22.06 -11.55 6.18
C ALA A 134 21.15 -12.30 7.15
N ILE A 135 19.86 -11.96 7.20
CA ILE A 135 18.89 -12.51 8.15
C ILE A 135 17.54 -12.77 7.48
N THR A 136 16.75 -13.66 8.07
CA THR A 136 15.40 -13.94 7.58
C THR A 136 14.46 -12.77 7.91
N VAL A 137 13.94 -12.12 6.87
CA VAL A 137 12.96 -11.04 6.94
C VAL A 137 11.87 -11.27 5.90
N PRO A 138 10.69 -10.63 6.01
CA PRO A 138 9.71 -10.63 4.93
C PRO A 138 10.34 -10.06 3.64
N ALA A 139 10.37 -10.85 2.57
CA ALA A 139 10.95 -10.41 1.32
C ALA A 139 10.16 -9.22 0.74
N PRO A 140 10.81 -8.08 0.44
CA PRO A 140 10.13 -6.96 -0.20
C PRO A 140 9.89 -7.26 -1.68
N ILE A 141 8.65 -7.05 -2.15
CA ILE A 141 8.22 -7.42 -3.51
C ILE A 141 8.15 -6.19 -4.42
N TYR A 142 7.58 -5.10 -3.90
CA TYR A 142 7.38 -3.86 -4.66
C TYR A 142 7.17 -2.69 -3.72
N VAL A 143 7.55 -1.48 -4.13
CA VAL A 143 7.24 -0.24 -3.41
C VAL A 143 6.80 0.83 -4.41
N GLU A 144 5.75 1.55 -4.05
CA GLU A 144 5.28 2.71 -4.79
C GLU A 144 4.71 3.72 -3.81
N LYS A 145 5.33 4.92 -3.78
CA LYS A 145 4.95 6.00 -2.85
C LYS A 145 4.84 5.47 -1.42
N ASN A 146 3.69 5.64 -0.77
CA ASN A 146 3.44 5.21 0.60
C ASN A 146 2.96 3.76 0.72
N VAL A 147 3.10 2.92 -0.31
CA VAL A 147 2.65 1.52 -0.31
C VAL A 147 3.82 0.58 -0.58
N ILE A 148 4.00 -0.45 0.26
CA ILE A 148 4.95 -1.54 0.08
C ILE A 148 4.20 -2.87 0.01
N LEU A 149 4.52 -3.69 -0.99
CA LEU A 149 4.15 -5.10 -1.05
C LEU A 149 5.28 -5.94 -0.46
N LEU A 150 4.95 -6.81 0.48
CA LEU A 150 5.87 -7.70 1.16
C LEU A 150 5.39 -9.14 1.01
N GLN A 151 6.33 -10.08 1.12
CA GLN A 151 6.01 -11.48 1.36
C GLN A 151 5.12 -11.59 2.61
N PHE A 152 3.98 -12.26 2.46
CA PHE A 152 3.17 -12.61 3.61
C PHE A 152 3.88 -13.67 4.45
N ILE A 153 3.93 -13.46 5.76
CA ILE A 153 4.47 -14.42 6.73
C ILE A 153 3.30 -14.97 7.52
N GLY A 154 2.93 -16.21 7.24
CA GLY A 154 1.74 -16.87 7.78
C GLY A 154 1.18 -17.90 6.80
N LYS A 155 0.00 -18.42 7.10
CA LYS A 155 -0.83 -19.23 6.20
C LYS A 155 -2.30 -18.84 6.42
N GLU A 156 -3.07 -18.75 5.34
CA GLU A 156 -4.53 -18.53 5.36
C GLU A 156 -4.96 -17.17 5.96
N GLY A 157 -4.45 -16.07 5.38
CA GLY A 157 -4.78 -14.69 5.75
C GLY A 157 -6.12 -14.18 5.23
#